data_AF-A0A635B9L7-F1
#
_entry.id   AF-A0A635B9L7-F1
#
_cell.length_a   1.000
_cell.length_b   1.000
_cell.length_c   1.000
_cell.angle_alpha   90.00
_cell.angle_beta   90.00
_cell.angle_gamma   90.00
#
_symmetry.space_group_name_H-M   'P 1'
#
loop_
_entity.id
_entity.type
_entity.pdbx_description
1 polymer ?
#
loop_
_entity_poly.entity_id
_entity_poly.type
_entity_poly.pdbx_seq_one_letter_code
_entity_poly.pdbx_strand_id
1 'polypeptide(L)' 'MEQDTTEHHPDPQPLENEPPVSQTEAGYQKIRAELHEARKNIPPKNPVDVGKQLAAARGEYVEDISDPNDPRWVHNNY' A
#
# COMPACT_ATOMS: atom_id res chain seq x y z
N MET A 1 -13.42 -50.78 -5.92
CA MET A 1 -14.07 -49.50 -5.59
C MET A 1 -12.97 -48.55 -5.14
N GLU A 2 -12.27 -47.88 -6.06
CA GLU A 2 -11.51 -46.65 -5.77
C GLU A 2 -11.57 -45.84 -7.07
N GLN A 3 -12.11 -44.63 -6.99
CA GLN A 3 -12.51 -43.81 -8.14
C GLN A 3 -11.31 -43.04 -8.67
N ASP A 4 -11.04 -43.16 -9.97
CA ASP A 4 -10.22 -42.21 -10.72
C ASP A 4 -11.05 -40.94 -10.92
N THR A 5 -10.84 -39.94 -10.07
CA THR A 5 -11.37 -38.59 -10.26
C THR A 5 -10.24 -37.69 -10.72
N THR A 6 -9.88 -37.81 -11.99
CA THR A 6 -9.18 -36.75 -12.71
C THR A 6 -10.20 -35.63 -13.00
N GLU A 7 -10.38 -34.70 -12.06
CA GLU A 7 -11.13 -33.46 -12.28
C GLU A 7 -10.34 -32.55 -13.23
N HIS A 8 -10.62 -32.64 -14.54
CA HIS A 8 -10.19 -31.65 -15.51
C HIS A 8 -11.16 -30.46 -15.48
N HIS A 9 -10.85 -29.46 -14.64
CA HIS A 9 -11.50 -28.16 -14.72
C HIS A 9 -11.07 -27.50 -16.04
N PRO A 10 -12.00 -27.07 -16.92
CA PRO A 10 -11.62 -26.28 -18.10
C PRO A 10 -10.97 -24.97 -17.63
N ASP A 11 -9.92 -24.54 -18.33
CA ASP A 11 -9.29 -23.24 -18.10
C ASP A 11 -10.35 -22.13 -18.28
N PRO A 12 -10.55 -21.23 -17.30
CA PRO A 12 -11.51 -20.15 -17.46
C PRO A 12 -11.07 -19.24 -18.61
N GLN A 13 -11.85 -19.28 -19.69
CA GLN A 13 -11.75 -18.36 -20.82
C GLN A 13 -11.63 -16.90 -20.34
N PRO A 14 -10.60 -16.14 -20.78
CA PRO A 14 -10.36 -14.79 -20.30
C PRO A 14 -11.54 -13.89 -20.66
N LEU A 15 -11.98 -13.08 -19.71
CA LEU A 15 -13.08 -12.15 -19.89
C LEU A 15 -12.70 -11.14 -20.98
N GLU A 16 -13.47 -11.10 -22.08
CA GLU A 16 -13.15 -10.33 -23.30
C GLU A 16 -13.11 -8.79 -23.11
N ASN A 17 -13.32 -8.32 -21.88
CA ASN A 17 -13.26 -6.92 -21.48
C ASN A 17 -12.05 -6.58 -20.59
N GLU A 18 -11.19 -7.56 -20.28
CA GLU A 18 -9.92 -7.27 -19.65
C GLU A 18 -8.94 -6.76 -20.73
N PRO A 19 -8.28 -5.60 -20.55
CA PRO A 19 -7.26 -5.17 -21.49
C PRO A 19 -6.23 -6.30 -21.62
N PRO A 20 -5.81 -6.68 -22.85
CA PRO A 20 -4.86 -7.75 -23.01
C PRO A 20 -3.60 -7.34 -22.28
N VAL A 21 -3.38 -7.97 -21.12
CA VAL A 21 -2.13 -7.88 -20.37
C VAL A 21 -1.16 -8.71 -21.19
N SER A 22 -0.70 -8.18 -22.32
CA SER A 22 0.36 -8.83 -23.07
C SER A 22 1.50 -8.97 -22.07
N GLN A 23 1.86 -10.21 -21.72
CA GLN A 23 2.99 -10.56 -20.84
C GLN A 23 4.34 -10.24 -21.52
N THR A 24 4.34 -9.26 -22.43
CA THR A 24 5.49 -8.66 -23.07
C THR A 24 5.87 -7.42 -22.27
N GLU A 25 7.17 -7.12 -22.20
CA GLU A 25 7.70 -5.90 -21.57
C GLU A 25 6.88 -4.65 -21.94
N ALA A 26 6.53 -4.49 -23.22
CA ALA A 26 5.72 -3.35 -23.70
C ALA A 26 4.34 -3.26 -23.04
N GLY A 27 3.66 -4.40 -22.81
CA GLY A 27 2.36 -4.45 -22.12
C GLY A 27 2.50 -4.06 -20.65
N TYR A 28 3.52 -4.60 -19.98
CA TYR A 28 3.82 -4.25 -18.59
C TYR A 28 4.15 -2.76 -18.41
N GLN A 29 4.95 -2.19 -19.32
CA GLN A 29 5.31 -0.78 -19.25
C GLN A 29 4.10 0.14 -19.47
N LYS A 30 3.14 -0.26 -20.31
CA LYS A 30 1.89 0.48 -20.52
C LYS A 30 1.04 0.53 -19.25
N ILE A 31 0.78 -0.61 -18.60
CA ILE A 31 -0.01 -0.65 -17.36
C ILE A 31 0.70 0.09 -16.21
N ARG A 32 2.04 0.08 -16.18
CA ARG A 32 2.83 0.87 -15.22
C ARG A 32 2.62 2.36 -15.46
N ALA A 33 2.68 2.84 -16.69
CA ALA A 33 2.47 4.26 -16.99
C ALA A 33 1.05 4.71 -16.58
N GLU A 34 0.03 3.94 -16.94
CA GLU A 34 -1.37 4.23 -16.57
C GLU A 34 -1.56 4.28 -15.04
N LEU A 35 -0.94 3.37 -14.30
CA LEU A 35 -0.95 3.37 -12.83
C LEU A 35 -0.33 4.66 -12.24
N HIS A 36 0.80 5.13 -12.79
CA HIS A 36 1.45 6.35 -12.30
C HIS A 36 0.60 7.59 -12.58
N GLU A 37 -0.03 7.69 -13.75
CA GLU A 37 -0.97 8.78 -14.07
C GLU A 37 -2.20 8.76 -13.15
N ALA A 38 -2.80 7.59 -12.92
CA ALA A 38 -3.93 7.44 -12.00
C ALA A 38 -3.57 7.88 -10.56
N ARG A 39 -2.34 7.59 -10.11
CA ARG A 39 -1.86 7.95 -8.77
C ARG A 39 -1.70 9.45 -8.53
N LYS A 40 -1.43 10.26 -9.56
CA LYS A 40 -1.26 11.72 -9.41
C LYS A 40 -2.51 12.42 -8.85
N ASN A 41 -3.68 11.87 -9.11
CA ASN A 41 -4.96 12.47 -8.72
C ASN A 41 -5.50 11.93 -7.38
N ILE A 42 -4.80 11.00 -6.74
CA ILE A 42 -5.19 10.44 -5.44
C ILE A 42 -4.37 11.17 -4.38
N PRO A 43 -5.00 11.97 -3.49
CA PRO A 43 -4.30 12.54 -2.35
C PRO A 43 -3.58 11.43 -1.58
N PRO A 44 -2.31 11.62 -1.17
CA PRO A 44 -1.61 10.61 -0.41
C PRO A 44 -2.47 10.20 0.79
N LYS A 45 -2.80 8.90 0.87
CA LYS A 45 -3.75 8.35 1.84
C LYS A 45 -3.26 8.46 3.29
N ASN A 46 -2.07 9.02 3.50
CA ASN A 46 -1.61 9.41 4.81
C ASN A 46 -1.17 10.89 4.79
N PRO A 47 -2.09 11.84 5.06
CA PRO A 47 -1.72 13.23 5.30
C PRO A 47 -0.90 13.39 6.60
N VAL A 48 -0.88 12.35 7.45
CA VAL A 48 -0.03 12.28 8.63
C VAL A 48 1.21 11.48 8.25
N ASP A 49 2.38 12.08 8.42
CA ASP A 49 3.65 11.41 8.20
C ASP A 49 3.71 10.12 9.04
N VAL A 50 3.73 8.95 8.39
CA VAL A 50 3.80 7.62 9.06
C VAL A 50 4.98 7.60 10.03
N GLY A 51 6.08 8.28 9.67
CA GLY A 51 7.26 8.41 10.52
C GLY A 51 6.94 9.13 11.83
N LYS A 52 6.17 10.22 11.77
CA LYS A 52 5.70 10.96 12.95
C LYS A 52 4.83 10.10 13.86
N GLN A 53 3.90 9.31 13.31
CA GLN A 53 3.08 8.40 14.13
C GLN A 53 3.90 7.29 14.77
N LEU A 54 4.83 6.69 14.02
CA LEU A 54 5.65 5.60 14.52
C LEU A 54 6.62 6.08 15.60
N ALA A 55 7.20 7.26 15.44
CA ALA A 55 8.02 7.93 16.45
C ALA A 55 7.18 8.18 17.73
N ALA A 56 5.98 8.75 17.61
CA ALA A 56 5.09 8.95 18.75
C ALA A 56 4.70 7.63 19.45
N ALA A 57 4.42 6.57 18.70
CA ALA A 57 4.10 5.24 19.24
C ALA A 57 5.28 4.58 19.98
N ARG A 58 6.52 4.89 19.57
CA ARG A 58 7.75 4.48 20.28
C ARG A 58 8.03 5.35 21.50
N GLY A 59 7.25 6.41 21.69
CA GLY A 59 7.46 7.40 22.73
C GLY A 59 8.60 8.35 22.39
N GLU A 60 8.86 8.68 21.13
CA GLU A 60 9.72 9.81 20.76
C GLU A 60 8.87 11.10 20.71
N TYR A 61 9.49 12.25 20.98
CA TYR A 61 8.83 13.54 20.89
C TYR A 61 8.59 13.95 19.43
N VAL A 62 7.37 14.38 19.10
CA VAL A 62 6.97 14.82 17.77
C VAL A 62 6.15 16.11 17.89
N GLU A 63 6.65 17.21 17.32
CA GLU A 63 6.14 18.58 17.52
C GLU A 63 4.64 18.77 17.24
N ASP A 64 4.05 18.01 16.30
CA ASP A 64 2.62 18.12 15.93
C ASP A 64 1.71 17.08 16.62
N ILE A 65 2.28 16.16 17.42
CA ILE A 65 1.55 15.04 18.04
C ILE A 65 1.73 15.00 19.56
N SER A 66 2.94 15.27 20.05
CA SER A 66 3.29 15.24 21.46
C SER A 66 2.80 16.48 22.20
N ASP A 67 2.37 16.31 23.44
CA ASP A 67 2.05 17.44 24.31
C ASP A 67 3.35 18.13 24.74
N PRO A 68 3.56 19.42 24.41
CA PRO A 68 4.77 20.15 24.78
C PRO A 68 4.92 20.35 26.30
N ASN A 69 3.85 20.17 27.08
CA ASN A 69 3.87 20.28 28.54
C ASN A 69 3.95 18.91 29.24
N ASP A 70 4.06 17.80 28.51
CA ASP A 70 4.17 16.48 29.11
C ASP A 70 5.45 16.39 29.97
N PRO A 71 5.35 16.05 31.26
CA PRO A 71 6.50 15.95 32.16
C PRO A 71 7.59 14.98 31.70
N ARG A 72 7.28 14.03 30.80
CA ARG A 72 8.27 13.11 30.19
C ARG A 72 9.23 13.82 29.24
N TRP A 73 8.83 14.96 28.68
CA TRP A 73 9.60 15.75 27.71
C TRP A 73 10.09 17.07 28.29
N VAL A 74 9.41 17.60 29.30
CA VAL A 74 9.84 18.79 30.03
C VAL A 74 11.09 18.46 30.85
N HIS A 75 12.24 18.92 30.38
CA HIS A 75 13.48 18.86 31.14
C HIS A 75 13.46 20.00 32.16
N ASN A 76 13.20 19.66 33.42
CA ASN A 76 13.43 20.60 34.51
C ASN A 76 14.94 20.81 34.65
N ASN A 77 15.43 21.93 34.15
CA ASN A 77 16.79 22.42 34.40
C ASN A 77 16.85 22.89 35.86
N TYR A 78 17.17 21.98 36.78
CA TYR A 78 17.58 22.30 38.15
C TYR A 78 19.09 22.51 38.22
#